data_AF-A0A1A0VCL1-F1
#
_entry.id   AF-A0A1A0VCL1-F1
#
_cell.length_a   1.000
_cell.length_b   1.000
_cell.length_c   1.000
_cell.angle_alpha   90.00
_cell.angle_beta   90.00
_cell.angle_gamma   90.00
#
_symmetry.space_group_name_H-M   'P 1'
#
loop_
_entity.id
_entity.type
_entity.pdbx_description
1 polymer ?
#
loop_
_entity_poly.entity_id
_entity_poly.type
_entity_poly.pdbx_seq_one_letter_code
_entity_poly.pdbx_strand_id
1 'polypeptide(L)'
;MPAYIRDRSLRLAVLAMTPAAAALVLAGCSSTANPPAGSSTTTTKSSATTSAGAAPTTGSGGASTTASIEIGNTINYGSMGTTATLDCASGKSLNVGGSDNNLTITGTCETATVSGTNNKITFDKVNTRITVLGMNNTITYKDGDPKVDKIGQSNTINKGS
;
A
#
# COMPACT_ATOMS: atom_id res chain seq x y z
N MET A 1 -26.11 27.59 47.13
CA MET A 1 -25.27 28.30 48.12
C MET A 1 -25.07 27.31 49.28
N PRO A 2 -23.86 27.09 49.83
CA PRO A 2 -22.58 27.81 49.73
C PRO A 2 -21.59 27.10 48.77
N ALA A 3 -20.44 27.58 48.30
CA ALA A 3 -19.61 28.80 48.34
C ALA A 3 -18.14 28.40 48.62
N TYR A 4 -17.22 29.14 47.99
CA TYR A 4 -15.76 29.23 48.23
C TYR A 4 -14.86 28.28 47.42
N ILE A 5 -14.33 28.68 46.25
CA ILE A 5 -13.24 29.66 46.00
C ILE A 5 -11.96 29.32 46.79
N ARG A 6 -10.92 28.81 46.11
CA ARG A 6 -9.60 29.46 46.15
C ARG A 6 -8.68 28.93 45.06
N ASP A 7 -8.42 29.81 44.09
CA ASP A 7 -7.15 29.94 43.41
C ASP A 7 -5.95 29.65 44.31
N ARG A 8 -4.97 28.92 43.76
CA ARG A 8 -3.58 29.22 44.07
C ARG A 8 -2.70 29.02 42.85
N SER A 9 -2.42 30.17 42.27
CA SER A 9 -1.48 30.46 41.21
C SER A 9 -0.06 29.97 41.49
N LEU A 10 0.66 29.79 40.38
CA LEU A 10 2.11 29.87 40.21
C LEU A 10 2.96 28.82 40.95
N ARG A 11 3.74 28.05 40.19
CA ARG A 11 5.13 28.44 39.85
C ARG A 11 5.60 27.73 38.57
N LEU A 12 6.08 28.54 37.63
CA LEU A 12 6.96 28.11 36.54
C LEU A 12 8.18 27.42 37.15
N ALA A 13 8.53 26.25 36.62
CA ALA A 13 9.88 25.71 36.70
C ALA A 13 10.38 25.52 35.26
N VAL A 14 11.11 26.52 34.78
CA VAL A 14 11.98 26.42 33.61
C VAL A 14 13.25 25.71 34.08
N LEU A 15 13.61 24.60 33.43
CA LEU A 15 14.96 24.07 33.45
C LEU A 15 15.33 23.71 32.01
N ALA A 16 16.25 24.52 31.49
CA ALA A 16 16.75 24.51 30.13
C ALA A 16 17.46 23.19 29.83
N MET A 17 17.09 22.55 28.71
CA MET A 17 17.93 21.54 28.07
C MET A 17 18.68 22.20 26.92
N THR A 18 19.99 22.23 27.04
CA THR A 18 20.97 22.68 26.06
C THR A 18 21.02 21.75 24.85
N PRO A 19 20.84 22.22 23.60
CA PRO A 19 21.29 21.48 22.43
C PRO A 19 22.75 21.82 22.13
N ALA A 20 23.65 20.88 22.39
CA ALA A 20 24.95 20.84 21.73
C ALA A 20 24.76 20.11 20.39
N ALA A 21 24.89 20.81 19.27
CA ALA A 21 24.95 20.19 17.95
C ALA A 21 26.03 20.89 17.11
N ALA A 22 27.03 20.08 16.76
CA ALA A 22 28.25 20.45 16.11
C ALA A 22 28.03 20.99 14.68
N ALA A 23 28.83 21.99 14.31
CA ALA A 23 28.97 22.43 12.94
C ALA A 23 29.64 21.32 12.11
N LEU A 24 28.97 20.86 11.05
CA LEU A 24 29.61 20.15 9.95
C LEU A 24 29.51 21.00 8.69
N VAL A 25 30.64 21.62 8.34
CA VAL A 25 30.87 22.20 7.02
C VAL A 25 31.28 21.05 6.10
N LEU A 26 30.41 20.68 5.15
CA LEU A 26 30.79 19.81 4.03
C LEU A 26 30.79 20.63 2.74
N ALA A 27 31.98 21.13 2.39
CA ALA A 27 32.32 21.43 1.02
C ALA A 27 32.68 20.12 0.30
N GLY A 28 32.11 19.88 -0.88
CA GLY A 28 32.46 18.74 -1.72
C GLY A 28 31.80 18.81 -3.09
N CYS A 29 32.61 19.11 -4.10
CA CYS A 29 32.36 18.99 -5.54
C CYS A 29 31.88 17.56 -5.90
N SER A 30 31.19 17.24 -7.00
CA SER A 30 31.54 17.53 -8.39
C SER A 30 30.40 17.06 -9.32
N SER A 31 30.20 17.78 -10.41
CA SER A 31 29.55 17.25 -11.60
C SER A 31 30.31 16.06 -12.20
N THR A 32 29.58 15.23 -12.95
CA THR A 32 30.05 14.29 -13.97
C THR A 32 30.31 12.84 -13.52
N ALA A 33 29.30 11.98 -13.72
CA ALA A 33 29.49 10.60 -14.14
C ALA A 33 28.45 10.27 -15.23
N ASN A 34 28.83 10.55 -16.47
CA ASN A 34 28.20 10.03 -17.69
C ASN A 34 28.25 8.49 -17.67
N PRO A 35 27.14 7.76 -17.88
CA PRO A 35 27.21 6.42 -18.45
C PRO A 35 27.47 6.50 -19.98
N PRO A 36 28.20 5.55 -20.57
CA PRO A 36 28.68 5.63 -21.94
C PRO A 36 27.62 5.21 -22.98
N ALA A 37 27.79 5.83 -24.15
CA ALA A 37 27.54 5.31 -25.49
C ALA A 37 26.10 5.04 -25.95
N GLY A 38 25.66 5.83 -26.94
CA GLY A 38 24.47 5.52 -27.75
C GLY A 38 24.08 6.60 -28.76
N SER A 39 25.04 7.05 -29.56
CA SER A 39 24.94 7.76 -30.86
C SER A 39 23.63 8.44 -31.29
N SER A 40 23.75 9.76 -31.48
CA SER A 40 23.05 10.65 -32.42
C SER A 40 22.22 10.00 -33.55
N THR A 41 21.04 10.55 -33.87
CA THR A 41 20.79 11.32 -35.12
C THR A 41 19.38 11.95 -35.11
N THR A 42 19.37 13.26 -35.35
CA THR A 42 18.39 14.18 -35.96
C THR A 42 17.13 13.57 -36.64
N THR A 43 15.94 14.14 -36.41
CA THR A 43 15.08 14.87 -37.40
C THR A 43 13.58 14.94 -37.03
N THR A 44 13.05 16.14 -37.28
CA THR A 44 11.68 16.62 -37.57
C THR A 44 10.47 15.67 -37.73
N LYS A 45 9.37 16.10 -37.09
CA LYS A 45 7.98 16.32 -37.61
C LYS A 45 7.21 15.19 -38.33
N SER A 46 5.96 15.04 -37.85
CA SER A 46 4.73 14.64 -38.56
C SER A 46 4.44 13.15 -38.86
N SER A 47 3.29 12.72 -38.30
CA SER A 47 2.24 11.85 -38.89
C SER A 47 2.61 10.51 -39.52
N ALA A 48 2.05 9.41 -38.99
CA ALA A 48 1.11 8.53 -39.70
C ALA A 48 0.79 7.25 -38.90
N THR A 49 -0.37 6.70 -39.25
CA THR A 49 -1.16 5.58 -38.72
C THR A 49 -0.59 4.16 -38.89
N THR A 50 -1.19 3.25 -38.09
CA THR A 50 -1.51 1.82 -38.30
C THR A 50 -0.49 0.69 -38.05
N SER A 51 -0.95 -0.18 -37.14
CA SER A 51 -1.01 -1.66 -37.17
C SER A 51 0.18 -2.54 -36.72
N ALA A 52 -0.17 -3.30 -35.67
CA ALA A 52 0.06 -4.73 -35.43
C ALA A 52 1.48 -5.24 -35.23
N GLY A 53 1.69 -5.85 -34.05
CA GLY A 53 2.84 -6.70 -33.76
C GLY A 53 3.15 -6.71 -32.27
N ALA A 54 2.45 -7.53 -31.50
CA ALA A 54 2.77 -7.78 -30.10
C ALA A 54 4.17 -8.38 -29.98
N ALA A 55 5.08 -7.64 -29.34
CA ALA A 55 6.31 -8.18 -28.77
C ALA A 55 6.12 -8.19 -27.25
N PRO A 56 6.49 -9.27 -26.54
CA PRO A 56 6.40 -9.29 -25.10
C PRO A 56 7.38 -8.25 -24.57
N THR A 57 6.86 -7.25 -23.87
CA THR A 57 7.68 -6.38 -23.05
C THR A 57 8.31 -7.29 -21.99
N THR A 58 9.61 -7.57 -22.12
CA THR A 58 10.44 -8.05 -21.03
C THR A 58 10.45 -6.95 -19.98
N GLY A 59 9.42 -6.98 -19.13
CA GLY A 59 9.39 -6.17 -17.92
C GLY A 59 10.65 -6.47 -17.14
N SER A 60 11.41 -5.43 -16.82
CA SER A 60 12.35 -5.46 -15.72
C SER A 60 11.53 -5.76 -14.47
N GLY A 61 11.32 -7.06 -14.21
CA GLY A 61 10.64 -7.54 -13.03
C GLY A 61 11.56 -7.24 -11.86
N GLY A 62 11.29 -6.12 -11.18
CA GLY A 62 11.76 -5.97 -9.80
C GLY A 62 11.41 -7.26 -9.07
N ALA A 63 12.38 -7.82 -8.35
CA ALA A 63 12.23 -9.14 -7.73
C ALA A 63 11.00 -9.17 -6.82
N SER A 64 9.90 -9.72 -7.33
CA SER A 64 8.69 -9.91 -6.56
C SER A 64 8.85 -11.13 -5.65
N THR A 65 8.54 -10.99 -4.37
CA THR A 65 8.63 -12.08 -3.39
C THR A 65 7.23 -12.46 -2.97
N THR A 66 6.78 -13.68 -3.29
CA THR A 66 5.45 -14.18 -2.91
C THR A 66 5.56 -15.36 -1.96
N ALA A 67 4.77 -15.34 -0.90
CA ALA A 67 4.50 -16.47 -0.04
C ALA A 67 2.99 -16.60 0.21
N SER A 68 2.45 -17.78 0.00
CA SER A 68 1.05 -18.11 0.29
C SER A 68 1.00 -19.41 1.07
N ILE A 69 0.37 -19.38 2.24
CA ILE A 69 0.28 -20.54 3.13
C ILE A 69 -1.16 -20.61 3.64
N GLU A 70 -1.74 -21.80 3.58
CA GLU A 70 -3.05 -22.08 4.16
C GLU A 70 -2.86 -22.94 5.42
N ILE A 71 -3.39 -22.46 6.54
CA ILE A 71 -3.34 -23.18 7.82
C ILE A 71 -4.77 -23.23 8.38
N GLY A 72 -5.36 -24.42 8.36
CA GLY A 72 -6.76 -24.61 8.75
C GLY A 72 -7.72 -23.89 7.80
N ASN A 73 -8.51 -22.94 8.33
CA ASN A 73 -9.47 -22.13 7.57
C ASN A 73 -8.95 -20.73 7.22
N THR A 74 -7.66 -20.46 7.41
CA THR A 74 -7.06 -19.15 7.15
C THR A 74 -6.00 -19.23 6.06
N ILE A 75 -6.14 -18.36 5.06
CA ILE A 75 -5.17 -18.17 3.98
C ILE A 75 -4.33 -16.93 4.32
N ASN A 76 -3.02 -17.11 4.42
CA ASN A 76 -2.06 -16.04 4.65
C ASN A 76 -1.26 -15.81 3.37
N TYR A 77 -1.48 -14.66 2.74
CA TYR A 77 -0.78 -14.23 1.53
C TYR A 77 0.09 -13.02 1.84
N GLY A 78 1.40 -13.16 1.64
CA GLY A 78 2.36 -12.07 1.77
C GLY A 78 3.11 -11.90 0.47
N SER A 79 3.06 -10.71 -0.13
CA SER A 79 3.86 -10.44 -1.32
C SER A 79 4.18 -8.97 -1.55
N MET A 80 5.10 -8.69 -2.48
CA MET A 80 5.50 -7.34 -2.88
C MET A 80 5.52 -7.22 -4.40
N GLY A 81 4.71 -6.32 -4.96
CA GLY A 81 4.68 -6.04 -6.39
C GLY A 81 4.16 -7.22 -7.22
N THR A 82 3.11 -7.90 -6.76
CA THR A 82 2.60 -9.12 -7.44
C THR A 82 1.14 -9.06 -7.82
N THR A 83 0.81 -9.82 -8.86
CA THR A 83 -0.58 -10.07 -9.25
C THR A 83 -0.86 -11.55 -9.06
N ALA A 84 -1.89 -11.88 -8.27
CA ALA A 84 -2.27 -13.25 -7.99
C ALA A 84 -3.78 -13.39 -7.82
N THR A 85 -4.27 -14.63 -7.97
CA THR A 85 -5.66 -14.99 -7.72
C THR A 85 -5.70 -16.02 -6.60
N LEU A 86 -6.52 -15.77 -5.58
CA LEU A 86 -6.68 -16.63 -4.42
C LEU A 86 -8.14 -17.07 -4.30
N ASP A 87 -8.36 -18.32 -3.90
CA ASP A 87 -9.70 -18.86 -3.70
C ASP A 87 -10.01 -18.97 -2.20
N CYS A 88 -11.02 -18.24 -1.73
CA CYS A 88 -11.53 -18.35 -0.37
C CYS A 88 -12.45 -19.58 -0.17
N ALA A 89 -12.74 -20.32 -1.25
CA ALA A 89 -13.67 -21.44 -1.24
C ALA A 89 -15.02 -21.05 -0.59
N SER A 90 -15.41 -21.73 0.49
CA SER A 90 -16.69 -21.56 1.19
C SER A 90 -16.52 -21.04 2.63
N GLY A 91 -15.95 -19.84 2.78
CA GLY A 91 -15.93 -19.12 4.06
C GLY A 91 -14.58 -19.13 4.77
N LYS A 92 -13.46 -19.17 4.03
CA LYS A 92 -12.13 -19.03 4.64
C LYS A 92 -11.88 -17.59 5.09
N SER A 93 -10.98 -17.44 6.07
CA SER A 93 -10.41 -16.15 6.47
C SER A 93 -9.21 -15.84 5.60
N LEU A 94 -9.14 -14.64 5.04
CA LEU A 94 -8.01 -14.19 4.24
C LEU A 94 -7.22 -13.13 5.00
N ASN A 95 -5.90 -13.28 5.03
CA ASN A 95 -4.97 -12.27 5.50
C ASN A 95 -3.95 -11.96 4.41
N VAL A 96 -3.95 -10.73 3.93
CA VAL A 96 -3.06 -10.22 2.89
C VAL A 96 -2.08 -9.23 3.51
N GLY A 97 -0.80 -9.41 3.25
CA GLY A 97 0.27 -8.52 3.67
C GLY A 97 1.18 -8.10 2.52
N GLY A 98 1.65 -6.86 2.60
CA GLY A 98 2.74 -6.34 1.77
C GLY A 98 2.36 -5.11 0.97
N SER A 99 3.02 -4.90 -0.17
CA SER A 99 2.91 -3.64 -0.92
C SER A 99 2.77 -3.85 -2.42
N ASP A 100 2.05 -2.94 -3.07
CA ASP A 100 1.88 -2.93 -4.53
C ASP A 100 1.34 -4.24 -5.10
N ASN A 101 0.49 -4.93 -4.35
CA ASN A 101 -0.13 -6.17 -4.82
C ASN A 101 -1.47 -5.91 -5.51
N ASN A 102 -1.75 -6.68 -6.55
CA ASN A 102 -3.04 -6.71 -7.25
C ASN A 102 -3.66 -8.10 -7.12
N LEU A 103 -4.55 -8.29 -6.15
CA LEU A 103 -5.14 -9.60 -5.84
C LEU A 103 -6.60 -9.70 -6.29
N THR A 104 -6.94 -10.85 -6.86
CA THR A 104 -8.32 -11.23 -7.16
C THR A 104 -8.71 -12.40 -6.29
N ILE A 105 -9.74 -12.22 -5.48
CA ILE A 105 -10.21 -13.21 -4.52
C ILE A 105 -11.53 -13.77 -4.99
N THR A 106 -11.52 -15.05 -5.33
CA THR A 106 -12.70 -15.80 -5.78
C THR A 106 -13.35 -16.53 -4.62
N GLY A 107 -14.63 -16.85 -4.77
CA GLY A 107 -15.40 -17.58 -3.75
C GLY A 107 -15.95 -16.68 -2.64
N THR A 108 -16.29 -17.28 -1.51
CA THR A 108 -16.88 -16.58 -0.36
C THR A 108 -15.86 -16.53 0.77
N CYS A 109 -15.41 -15.32 1.14
CA CYS A 109 -14.59 -15.13 2.33
C CYS A 109 -15.47 -14.75 3.53
N GLU A 110 -15.17 -15.29 4.70
CA GLU A 110 -15.90 -14.89 5.92
C GLU A 110 -15.32 -13.58 6.47
N THR A 111 -13.99 -13.55 6.63
CA THR A 111 -13.25 -12.34 7.04
C THR A 111 -12.07 -12.09 6.12
N ALA A 112 -11.79 -10.82 5.85
CA ALA A 112 -10.63 -10.39 5.08
C ALA A 112 -9.85 -9.33 5.84
N THR A 113 -8.55 -9.53 5.99
CA THR A 113 -7.61 -8.56 6.57
C THR A 113 -6.58 -8.22 5.51
N VAL A 114 -6.36 -6.93 5.28
CA VAL A 114 -5.42 -6.45 4.26
C VAL A 114 -4.50 -5.46 4.93
N SER A 115 -3.19 -5.73 4.89
CA SER A 115 -2.17 -4.96 5.58
C SER A 115 -1.08 -4.50 4.62
N GLY A 116 -0.70 -3.23 4.73
CA GLY A 116 0.44 -2.64 4.03
C GLY A 116 0.05 -1.45 3.16
N THR A 117 0.70 -1.29 2.01
CA THR A 117 0.61 -0.04 1.23
C THR A 117 0.30 -0.28 -0.24
N ASN A 118 -0.59 0.53 -0.80
CA ASN A 118 -0.85 0.55 -2.25
C ASN A 118 -1.37 -0.79 -2.82
N ASN A 119 -2.06 -1.59 -2.01
CA ASN A 119 -2.64 -2.86 -2.48
C ASN A 119 -4.00 -2.62 -3.16
N LYS A 120 -4.21 -3.26 -4.30
CA LYS A 120 -5.50 -3.39 -4.98
C LYS A 120 -6.04 -4.81 -4.80
N ILE A 121 -7.20 -4.95 -4.18
CA ILE A 121 -7.80 -6.26 -3.95
C ILE A 121 -9.26 -6.25 -4.35
N THR A 122 -9.65 -7.25 -5.16
CA THR A 122 -11.03 -7.45 -5.58
C THR A 122 -11.55 -8.75 -4.98
N PHE A 123 -12.66 -8.69 -4.28
CA PHE A 123 -13.36 -9.85 -3.70
C PHE A 123 -14.63 -10.15 -4.48
N ASP A 124 -14.92 -11.43 -4.69
CA ASP A 124 -16.21 -11.85 -5.20
C ASP A 124 -17.29 -11.71 -4.12
N LYS A 125 -17.13 -12.36 -2.96
CA LYS A 125 -18.10 -12.24 -1.85
C LYS A 125 -17.42 -12.19 -0.49
N VAL A 126 -17.87 -11.28 0.38
CA VAL A 126 -17.44 -11.21 1.78
C VAL A 126 -18.63 -11.08 2.73
N ASN A 127 -18.71 -11.97 3.73
CA ASN A 127 -19.89 -12.03 4.61
C ASN A 127 -19.74 -11.15 5.86
N THR A 128 -18.69 -11.34 6.66
CA THR A 128 -18.65 -10.79 8.02
C THR A 128 -17.93 -9.45 8.10
N ARG A 129 -16.69 -9.39 7.62
CA ARG A 129 -15.81 -8.25 7.92
C ARG A 129 -14.64 -8.09 6.95
N ILE A 130 -14.37 -6.84 6.58
CA ILE A 130 -13.16 -6.40 5.87
C ILE A 130 -12.41 -5.43 6.77
N THR A 131 -11.15 -5.75 7.09
CA THR A 131 -10.25 -4.87 7.82
C THR A 131 -9.10 -4.45 6.92
N VAL A 132 -8.92 -3.15 6.75
CA VAL A 132 -7.84 -2.59 5.93
C VAL A 132 -6.90 -1.81 6.83
N LEU A 133 -5.63 -2.20 6.84
CA LEU A 133 -4.56 -1.67 7.68
C LEU A 133 -3.47 -1.07 6.77
N GLY A 134 -3.12 0.20 6.98
CA GLY A 134 -2.02 0.87 6.29
C GLY A 134 -2.50 2.03 5.39
N MET A 135 -1.87 2.20 4.23
CA MET A 135 -2.06 3.40 3.39
C MET A 135 -2.36 3.12 1.91
N ASN A 136 -3.23 3.95 1.31
CA ASN A 136 -3.56 3.91 -0.12
C ASN A 136 -4.04 2.54 -0.63
N ASN A 137 -4.65 1.72 0.22
CA ASN A 137 -5.21 0.44 -0.23
C ASN A 137 -6.57 0.66 -0.89
N THR A 138 -6.83 -0.05 -1.98
CA THR A 138 -8.11 -0.06 -2.69
C THR A 138 -8.73 -1.45 -2.60
N ILE A 139 -9.88 -1.56 -1.96
CA ILE A 139 -10.63 -2.81 -1.86
C ILE A 139 -11.94 -2.67 -2.65
N THR A 140 -12.23 -3.65 -3.50
CA THR A 140 -13.51 -3.78 -4.17
C THR A 140 -14.14 -5.11 -3.78
N TYR A 141 -15.43 -5.18 -3.47
CA TYR A 141 -16.13 -6.45 -3.24
C TYR A 141 -17.45 -6.47 -4.02
N LYS A 142 -17.77 -7.57 -4.70
CA LYS A 142 -18.97 -7.64 -5.57
C LYS A 142 -20.25 -7.97 -4.80
N ASP A 143 -20.18 -8.90 -3.84
CA ASP A 143 -21.35 -9.34 -3.08
C ASP A 143 -21.07 -9.42 -1.57
N GLY A 144 -22.16 -9.34 -0.79
CA GLY A 144 -22.15 -9.36 0.67
C GLY A 144 -22.25 -7.98 1.33
N ASP A 145 -22.41 -8.00 2.65
CA ASP A 145 -22.54 -6.81 3.50
C ASP A 145 -21.58 -6.87 4.70
N PRO A 146 -20.26 -6.89 4.45
CA PRO A 146 -19.28 -7.00 5.51
C PRO A 146 -19.17 -5.70 6.30
N LYS A 147 -18.87 -5.82 7.60
CA LYS A 147 -18.43 -4.66 8.37
C LYS A 147 -17.06 -4.20 7.86
N VAL A 148 -16.93 -2.93 7.50
CA VAL A 148 -15.68 -2.38 6.97
C VAL A 148 -14.98 -1.52 8.03
N ASP A 149 -13.78 -1.93 8.43
CA ASP A 149 -12.92 -1.16 9.32
C ASP A 149 -11.67 -0.69 8.56
N LYS A 150 -11.46 0.63 8.54
CA LYS A 150 -10.34 1.29 7.85
C LYS A 150 -9.38 1.86 8.89
N ILE A 151 -8.19 1.30 8.96
CA ILE A 151 -7.15 1.67 9.92
C ILE A 151 -5.95 2.21 9.13
N GLY A 152 -5.65 3.49 9.31
CA GLY A 152 -4.63 4.21 8.54
C GLY A 152 -5.24 5.23 7.57
N GLN A 153 -4.48 5.66 6.56
CA GLN A 153 -4.81 6.84 5.76
C GLN A 153 -5.13 6.46 4.30
N SER A 154 -6.07 7.18 3.68
CA SER A 154 -6.36 7.08 2.24
C SER A 154 -6.77 5.68 1.73
N ASN A 155 -7.35 4.84 2.59
CA ASN A 155 -7.88 3.54 2.18
C ASN A 155 -9.27 3.73 1.54
N THR A 156 -9.47 3.19 0.35
CA THR A 156 -10.72 3.30 -0.42
C THR A 156 -11.36 1.92 -0.54
N ILE A 157 -12.65 1.84 -0.21
CA ILE A 157 -13.42 0.59 -0.23
C ILE A 157 -14.67 0.83 -1.07
N ASN A 158 -14.88 0.01 -2.10
CA ASN A 158 -15.98 0.11 -3.05
C ASN A 158 -16.78 -1.21 -3.08
N LYS A 159 -18.11 -1.12 -3.09
CA LYS A 159 -18.97 -2.24 -3.44
C LYS A 159 -19.09 -2.26 -4.97
N GLY A 160 -18.61 -3.31 -5.62
CA GLY A 160 -18.87 -3.60 -7.02
C GLY A 160 -20.33 -4.01 -7.17
N SER A 161 -21.03 -3.40 -8.11
CA SER A 161 -22.43 -3.69 -8.43
C SER A 161 -22.58 -4.89 -9.34
#